data_AF-A0A172UGP1-F1
#
_entry.id   AF-A0A172UGP1-F1
#
_cell.length_a   1.000
_cell.length_b   1.000
_cell.length_c   1.000
_cell.angle_alpha   90.00
_cell.angle_beta   90.00
_cell.angle_gamma   90.00
#
_symmetry.space_group_name_H-M   'P 1'
#
loop_
_entity.id
_entity.type
_entity.pdbx_description
1 polymer ?
#
loop_
_entity_poly.entity_id
_entity_poly.type
_entity_poly.pdbx_seq_one_letter_code
_entity_poly.pdbx_strand_id
1 'polypeptide(L)'
;MSDNNTLWIIVAAVVALAVIVGLILAARNKRTQSRRDEAQRLRAELDSEREQVAKRQALAEETDARARAAAAEAEAKAAEARRLSERASAHQETAATHLEDLDERRKHIDKIDPDVKAHRGAGDDVPDRQVVTDAPHRVENPR
;
A
#
# COMPACT_ATOMS: atom_id res chain seq x y z
N MET A 1 90.03 40.95 -13.78
CA MET A 1 89.11 39.80 -13.91
C MET A 1 88.99 39.52 -15.40
N SER A 2 89.50 38.41 -15.90
CA SER A 2 89.60 38.11 -17.33
C SER A 2 88.22 37.90 -17.97
N ASP A 3 87.98 38.50 -19.13
CA ASP A 3 86.69 38.51 -19.86
C ASP A 3 86.08 37.12 -20.07
N ASN A 4 86.92 36.08 -20.16
CA ASN A 4 86.49 34.68 -20.25
C ASN A 4 85.71 34.20 -19.02
N ASN A 5 86.10 34.61 -17.80
CA ASN A 5 85.41 34.22 -16.57
C ASN A 5 84.02 34.89 -16.48
N THR A 6 83.93 36.14 -16.92
CA THR A 6 82.64 36.86 -17.02
C THR A 6 81.70 36.18 -18.01
N LEU A 7 82.23 35.72 -19.15
CA LEU A 7 81.45 35.03 -20.19
C LEU A 7 80.87 33.71 -19.68
N TRP A 8 81.67 32.90 -18.97
CA TRP A 8 81.18 31.65 -18.36
C TRP A 8 80.11 31.87 -17.29
N ILE A 9 80.22 32.93 -16.49
CA ILE A 9 79.20 33.30 -15.48
C ILE A 9 77.88 33.67 -16.17
N ILE A 10 77.93 34.44 -17.26
CA ILE A 10 76.72 34.81 -18.02
C ILE A 10 76.07 33.56 -18.64
N VAL A 11 76.86 32.67 -19.24
CA VAL A 11 76.35 31.40 -19.80
C VAL A 11 75.69 30.54 -18.71
N ALA A 12 76.34 30.40 -17.55
CA ALA A 12 75.78 29.65 -16.43
C ALA A 12 74.45 30.25 -15.93
N ALA A 13 74.35 31.59 -15.87
CA ALA A 13 73.13 32.28 -15.47
C ALA A 13 71.99 32.06 -16.48
N VAL A 14 72.27 32.10 -17.79
CA VAL A 14 71.28 31.84 -18.85
C VAL A 14 70.80 30.39 -18.81
N VAL A 15 71.70 29.43 -18.62
CA VAL A 15 71.35 28.00 -18.48
C VAL A 15 70.49 27.78 -17.23
N ALA A 16 70.86 28.38 -16.10
CA ALA A 16 70.05 28.30 -14.88
C ALA A 16 68.63 28.87 -15.10
N LEU A 17 68.51 30.00 -15.79
CA LEU A 17 67.22 30.60 -16.12
C LEU A 17 66.39 29.69 -17.04
N ALA A 18 67.02 29.09 -18.05
CA ALA A 18 66.35 28.15 -18.97
C ALA A 18 65.83 26.91 -18.24
N VAL A 19 66.58 26.37 -17.26
CA VAL A 19 66.13 25.24 -16.43
C VAL A 19 64.93 25.64 -15.59
N ILE A 20 64.95 26.82 -14.96
CA ILE A 20 63.82 27.32 -14.16
C ILE A 20 62.56 27.46 -15.00
N VAL A 21 62.66 28.04 -16.20
CA VAL A 21 61.53 28.17 -17.13
C VAL A 21 61.03 26.79 -17.59
N GLY A 22 61.94 25.86 -17.91
CA GLY A 22 61.61 24.49 -18.28
C GLY A 22 60.82 23.74 -17.19
N LEU A 23 61.22 23.89 -15.92
CA LEU A 23 60.54 23.28 -14.77
C LEU A 23 59.12 23.83 -14.58
N ILE A 24 58.92 25.14 -14.77
CA ILE A 24 57.59 25.77 -14.66
C ILE A 24 56.65 25.25 -15.76
N LEU A 25 57.14 25.12 -17.00
CA LEU A 25 56.35 24.60 -18.12
C LEU A 25 56.01 23.11 -17.96
N ALA A 26 56.96 22.29 -17.52
CA ALA A 26 56.74 20.88 -17.23
C ALA A 26 55.70 20.68 -16.11
N ALA A 27 55.79 21.48 -15.03
CA ALA A 27 54.83 21.46 -13.94
C ALA A 27 53.42 21.88 -14.37
N ARG A 28 53.30 22.85 -15.30
CA ARG A 28 52.01 23.22 -15.90
C ARG A 28 51.43 22.11 -16.77
N ASN A 29 52.25 21.48 -17.63
CA ASN A 29 51.79 20.45 -18.56
C ASN A 29 51.29 19.18 -17.83
N LYS A 30 51.93 18.82 -16.71
CA LYS A 30 51.53 17.67 -15.88
C LYS A 30 50.15 17.85 -15.22
N ARG A 31 49.77 19.10 -14.90
CA ARG A 31 48.45 19.44 -14.33
C ARG A 31 47.31 19.40 -15.35
N THR A 32 47.60 19.57 -16.64
CA THR A 32 46.59 19.47 -17.71
C THR A 32 46.25 18.02 -18.09
N GLN A 33 47.16 17.06 -17.88
CA GLN A 33 46.84 15.65 -18.07
C GLN A 33 46.00 15.06 -16.93
N SER A 34 46.30 15.41 -15.66
CA SER A 34 45.56 14.85 -14.52
C SER A 34 44.06 15.23 -14.50
N ARG A 35 43.70 16.40 -15.04
CA ARG A 35 42.31 16.85 -15.11
C ARG A 35 41.45 16.08 -16.12
N ARG A 36 42.06 15.45 -17.12
CA ARG A 36 41.32 14.62 -18.10
C ARG A 36 40.97 13.25 -17.53
N ASP A 37 41.87 12.69 -16.72
CA ASP A 37 41.66 11.38 -16.08
C ASP A 37 40.65 11.47 -14.93
N GLU A 38 40.66 12.55 -14.15
CA GLU A 38 39.64 12.79 -13.11
C GLU A 38 38.23 12.94 -13.69
N ALA A 39 38.10 13.62 -14.83
CA ALA A 39 36.80 13.79 -15.49
C ALA A 39 36.24 12.46 -16.05
N GLN A 40 37.10 11.55 -16.53
CA GLN A 40 36.65 10.22 -16.97
C GLN A 40 36.25 9.33 -15.78
N ARG A 41 36.99 9.40 -14.67
CA ARG A 41 36.66 8.66 -13.44
C ARG A 41 35.33 9.12 -12.84
N LEU A 42 35.09 10.43 -12.76
CA LEU A 42 33.81 10.97 -12.30
C LEU A 42 32.64 10.61 -13.22
N ARG A 43 32.84 10.53 -14.54
CA ARG A 43 31.78 10.09 -15.48
C ARG A 43 31.42 8.62 -15.27
N ALA A 44 32.42 7.75 -15.12
CA ALA A 44 32.20 6.33 -14.87
C ALA A 44 31.45 6.07 -13.54
N GLU A 45 31.77 6.85 -12.50
CA GLU A 45 31.10 6.73 -11.19
C GLU A 45 29.64 7.22 -11.25
N LEU A 46 29.38 8.33 -11.95
CA LEU A 46 28.02 8.84 -12.16
C LEU A 46 27.14 7.91 -13.00
N ASP A 47 27.68 7.24 -14.02
CA ASP A 47 26.91 6.30 -14.84
C ASP A 47 26.49 5.06 -14.02
N SER A 48 27.36 4.62 -13.09
CA SER A 48 27.05 3.51 -12.18
C SER A 48 25.96 3.84 -11.15
N GLU A 49 25.97 5.07 -10.61
CA GLU A 49 24.92 5.54 -9.70
C GLU A 49 23.59 5.75 -10.44
N ARG A 50 23.63 6.27 -11.67
CA ARG A 50 22.43 6.43 -12.51
C ARG A 50 21.75 5.11 -12.81
N GLU A 51 22.51 4.05 -13.10
CA GLU A 51 21.94 2.73 -13.35
C GLU A 51 21.26 2.17 -12.09
N GLN A 52 21.85 2.37 -10.91
CA GLN A 52 21.25 1.95 -9.64
C GLN A 52 19.97 2.72 -9.32
N VAL A 53 19.95 4.03 -9.54
CA VAL A 53 18.75 4.87 -9.36
C VAL A 53 17.67 4.47 -10.37
N ALA A 54 18.02 4.24 -11.63
CA ALA A 54 17.08 3.79 -12.66
C ALA A 54 16.43 2.44 -12.31
N LYS A 55 17.22 1.47 -11.83
CA LYS A 55 16.70 0.18 -11.35
C LYS A 55 15.72 0.34 -10.19
N ARG A 56 16.06 1.19 -9.20
CA ARG A 56 15.18 1.47 -8.05
C ARG A 56 13.90 2.18 -8.49
N GLN A 57 14.01 3.10 -9.43
CA GLN A 57 12.86 3.82 -9.97
C GLN A 57 11.94 2.88 -10.75
N ALA A 58 12.49 1.97 -11.57
CA ALA A 58 11.71 0.96 -12.28
C ALA A 58 10.96 0.02 -11.30
N LEU A 59 11.62 -0.42 -10.22
CA LEU A 59 10.98 -1.21 -9.18
C LEU A 59 9.89 -0.42 -8.45
N ALA A 60 10.11 0.86 -8.17
CA ALA A 60 9.11 1.72 -7.54
C ALA A 60 7.87 1.88 -8.44
N GLU A 61 8.07 2.16 -9.73
CA GLU A 61 7.00 2.27 -10.72
C GLU A 61 6.23 0.95 -10.88
N GLU A 62 6.93 -0.19 -10.90
CA GLU A 62 6.30 -1.51 -10.92
C GLU A 62 5.47 -1.75 -9.65
N THR A 63 5.99 -1.41 -8.48
CA THR A 63 5.26 -1.59 -7.22
C THR A 63 4.04 -0.68 -7.13
N ASP A 64 4.12 0.56 -7.60
CA ASP A 64 2.99 1.48 -7.63
C ASP A 64 1.91 1.01 -8.61
N ALA A 65 2.31 0.56 -9.81
CA ALA A 65 1.39 -0.03 -10.77
C ALA A 65 0.68 -1.28 -10.19
N ARG A 66 1.43 -2.16 -9.52
CA ARG A 66 0.88 -3.35 -8.86
C ARG A 66 -0.04 -2.99 -7.70
N ALA A 67 0.29 -1.98 -6.92
CA ALA A 67 -0.57 -1.49 -5.84
C ALA A 67 -1.90 -0.95 -6.37
N ARG A 68 -1.87 -0.17 -7.46
CA ARG A 68 -3.08 0.33 -8.12
C ARG A 68 -3.94 -0.79 -8.69
N ALA A 69 -3.33 -1.81 -9.30
CA ALA A 69 -4.05 -2.99 -9.79
C ALA A 69 -4.74 -3.75 -8.65
N ALA A 70 -4.02 -4.01 -7.55
CA ALA A 70 -4.59 -4.67 -6.38
C ALA A 70 -5.73 -3.87 -5.73
N ALA A 71 -5.60 -2.54 -5.68
CA ALA A 71 -6.66 -1.66 -5.18
C ALA A 71 -7.93 -1.73 -6.05
N ALA A 72 -7.77 -1.71 -7.38
CA ALA A 72 -8.90 -1.84 -8.30
C ALA A 72 -9.61 -3.19 -8.17
N GLU A 73 -8.87 -4.29 -8.00
CA GLU A 73 -9.46 -5.61 -7.75
C GLU A 73 -10.22 -5.67 -6.41
N ALA A 74 -9.68 -5.04 -5.37
CA ALA A 74 -10.35 -4.97 -4.08
C ALA A 74 -11.66 -4.16 -4.15
N GLU A 75 -11.65 -3.04 -4.88
CA GLU A 75 -12.84 -2.23 -5.10
C GLU A 75 -13.91 -2.98 -5.90
N ALA A 76 -13.51 -3.73 -6.93
CA ALA A 76 -14.43 -4.58 -7.69
C ALA A 76 -15.08 -5.66 -6.80
N LYS A 77 -14.30 -6.33 -5.94
CA LYS A 77 -14.83 -7.31 -4.97
C LYS A 77 -15.75 -6.66 -3.95
N ALA A 78 -15.42 -5.46 -3.47
CA ALA A 78 -16.27 -4.72 -2.54
C ALA A 78 -17.61 -4.34 -3.19
N ALA A 79 -17.60 -3.94 -4.46
CA ALA A 79 -18.82 -3.65 -5.22
C ALA A 79 -19.69 -4.91 -5.41
N GLU A 80 -19.08 -6.07 -5.67
CA GLU A 80 -19.81 -7.34 -5.76
C GLU A 80 -20.43 -7.74 -4.41
N ALA A 81 -19.68 -7.58 -3.32
CA ALA A 81 -20.18 -7.85 -1.97
C ALA A 81 -21.38 -6.93 -1.64
N ARG A 82 -21.31 -5.64 -1.99
CA ARG A 82 -22.46 -4.72 -1.84
C ARG A 82 -23.68 -5.19 -2.61
N ARG A 83 -23.51 -5.61 -3.87
CA ARG A 83 -24.62 -6.15 -4.68
C ARG A 83 -25.23 -7.40 -4.06
N LEU A 84 -24.42 -8.30 -3.49
CA LEU A 84 -24.92 -9.49 -2.81
C LEU A 84 -25.68 -9.12 -1.53
N SER A 85 -25.17 -8.17 -0.76
CA SER A 85 -25.83 -7.64 0.44
C SER A 85 -27.17 -6.99 0.10
N GLU A 86 -27.22 -6.16 -0.94
CA GLU A 86 -28.47 -5.51 -1.40
C GLU A 86 -29.52 -6.56 -1.79
N ARG A 87 -29.12 -7.62 -2.50
CA ARG A 87 -30.03 -8.74 -2.82
C ARG A 87 -30.52 -9.45 -1.56
N ALA A 88 -29.65 -9.70 -0.59
CA ALA A 88 -30.04 -10.31 0.67
C ALA A 88 -31.04 -9.44 1.45
N SER A 89 -30.78 -8.12 1.52
CA SER A 89 -31.71 -7.16 2.12
C SER A 89 -33.07 -7.14 1.42
N ALA A 90 -33.10 -7.14 0.09
CA ALA A 90 -34.35 -7.19 -0.68
C ALA A 90 -35.15 -8.48 -0.42
N HIS A 91 -34.46 -9.63 -0.31
CA HIS A 91 -35.10 -10.88 0.07
C HIS A 91 -35.67 -10.85 1.49
N GLN A 92 -34.96 -10.25 2.44
CA GLN A 92 -35.46 -10.10 3.82
C GLN A 92 -36.68 -9.18 3.89
N GLU A 93 -36.69 -8.07 3.17
CA GLU A 93 -37.83 -7.15 3.07
C GLU A 93 -39.06 -7.84 2.46
N THR A 94 -38.84 -8.61 1.38
CA THR A 94 -39.91 -9.41 0.76
C THR A 94 -40.47 -10.45 1.75
N ALA A 95 -39.60 -11.15 2.49
CA ALA A 95 -40.02 -12.12 3.49
C ALA A 95 -40.80 -11.46 4.64
N ALA A 96 -40.35 -10.29 5.12
CA ALA A 96 -41.05 -9.51 6.14
C ALA A 96 -42.45 -9.10 5.66
N THR A 97 -42.57 -8.65 4.41
CA THR A 97 -43.85 -8.28 3.80
C THR A 97 -44.81 -9.48 3.73
N HIS A 98 -44.31 -10.66 3.36
CA HIS A 98 -45.13 -11.88 3.37
C HIS A 98 -45.58 -12.28 4.78
N LEU A 99 -44.73 -12.10 5.81
CA LEU A 99 -45.12 -12.37 7.19
C LEU A 99 -46.23 -11.42 7.66
N GLU A 100 -46.17 -10.15 7.28
CA GLU A 100 -47.23 -9.17 7.57
C GLU A 100 -48.56 -9.55 6.89
N ASP A 101 -48.55 -9.92 5.61
CA ASP A 101 -49.76 -10.38 4.90
C ASP A 101 -50.36 -11.65 5.54
N LEU A 102 -49.51 -12.59 5.98
CA LEU A 102 -49.97 -13.78 6.69
C LEU A 102 -50.59 -13.46 8.06
N ASP A 103 -50.01 -12.52 8.81
CA ASP A 103 -50.55 -12.07 10.10
C ASP A 103 -51.90 -11.34 9.92
N GLU A 104 -52.02 -10.52 8.89
CA GLU A 104 -53.28 -9.83 8.56
C GLU A 104 -54.38 -10.82 8.14
N ARG A 105 -54.04 -11.80 7.29
CA ARG A 105 -54.97 -12.91 6.94
C ARG A 105 -55.39 -13.71 8.16
N ARG A 106 -54.46 -14.01 9.07
CA ARG A 106 -54.77 -14.74 10.30
C ARG A 106 -55.75 -13.96 11.18
N LYS A 107 -55.51 -12.67 11.41
CA LYS A 107 -56.45 -11.78 12.13
C LYS A 107 -57.81 -11.73 11.46
N HIS A 108 -57.86 -11.75 10.13
CA HIS A 108 -59.11 -11.76 9.38
C HIS A 108 -59.90 -13.07 9.59
N ILE A 109 -59.21 -14.22 9.55
CA ILE A 109 -59.81 -15.53 9.84
C ILE A 109 -60.36 -15.55 11.27
N ASP A 110 -59.55 -15.17 12.26
CA ASP A 110 -59.95 -15.15 13.68
C ASP A 110 -61.17 -14.25 13.94
N LYS A 111 -61.38 -13.21 13.11
CA LYS A 111 -62.53 -12.30 13.21
C LYS A 111 -63.82 -12.93 12.69
N ILE A 112 -63.73 -13.78 11.67
CA ILE A 112 -64.87 -14.43 11.01
C ILE A 112 -65.21 -15.75 11.68
N ASP A 113 -64.22 -16.43 12.26
CA ASP A 113 -64.37 -17.73 12.90
C ASP A 113 -65.34 -17.66 14.10
N PRO A 114 -66.52 -18.30 14.04
CA PRO A 114 -67.48 -18.34 15.13
C PRO A 114 -66.98 -19.15 16.33
N ASP A 115 -66.08 -20.12 16.13
CA ASP A 115 -65.55 -20.98 17.20
C ASP A 115 -64.60 -20.20 18.12
N VAL A 116 -63.87 -19.21 17.58
CA VAL A 116 -63.01 -18.30 18.37
C VAL A 116 -63.85 -17.41 19.29
N LYS A 117 -65.06 -17.01 18.87
CA LYS A 117 -66.00 -16.27 19.72
C LYS A 117 -66.60 -17.14 20.83
N ALA A 118 -66.82 -18.43 20.57
CA ALA A 118 -67.28 -19.37 21.58
C ALA A 118 -66.25 -19.58 22.69
N HIS A 119 -64.95 -19.64 22.34
CA HIS A 119 -63.88 -19.73 23.34
C HIS A 119 -63.66 -18.45 24.16
N ARG A 120 -63.87 -17.26 23.58
CA ARG A 120 -63.75 -15.99 24.31
C ARG A 120 -64.88 -15.75 25.32
N GLY A 121 -66.07 -16.34 25.11
CA GLY A 121 -67.19 -16.25 26.03
C GLY A 121 -67.24 -17.34 27.11
N ALA A 122 -66.45 -18.41 26.98
CA ALA A 122 -66.52 -19.59 27.85
C ALA A 122 -65.24 -19.81 28.69
N GLY A 123 -64.24 -18.93 28.60
CA GLY A 123 -62.88 -19.16 29.11
C GLY A 123 -62.47 -18.41 30.39
N ASP A 124 -63.32 -17.55 30.95
CA ASP A 124 -62.94 -16.73 32.12
C ASP A 124 -62.99 -17.50 33.46
N ASP A 125 -63.33 -18.80 33.47
CA ASP A 125 -63.45 -19.63 34.68
C ASP A 125 -62.60 -20.92 34.64
N VAL A 126 -61.29 -20.85 34.33
CA VAL A 126 -60.39 -21.99 34.57
C VAL A 126 -59.16 -21.57 35.39
N PRO A 127 -59.08 -21.97 36.68
CA PRO A 127 -57.91 -21.69 37.50
C PRO A 127 -56.75 -22.65 37.18
N ASP A 128 -55.57 -22.03 37.13
CA ASP A 128 -54.25 -22.52 37.49
C ASP A 128 -53.85 -23.95 37.06
N ARG A 129 -53.13 -24.04 35.93
CA ARG A 129 -52.32 -25.21 35.62
C ARG A 129 -50.85 -24.87 35.86
N GLN A 130 -50.36 -25.32 37.02
CA GLN A 130 -48.94 -25.30 37.39
C GLN A 130 -48.07 -25.77 36.23
N VAL A 131 -47.19 -24.88 35.78
CA VAL A 131 -46.10 -25.20 34.87
C VAL A 131 -45.00 -25.81 35.73
N VAL A 132 -44.88 -27.14 35.70
CA VAL A 132 -43.70 -27.84 36.21
C VAL A 132 -42.52 -27.37 35.37
N THR A 133 -41.69 -26.49 35.94
CA THR A 133 -40.43 -26.08 35.35
C THR A 133 -39.45 -27.24 35.46
N ASP A 134 -39.35 -28.04 34.41
CA ASP A 134 -38.24 -28.97 34.25
C ASP A 134 -37.01 -28.17 33.80
N ALA A 135 -35.96 -28.19 34.61
CA ALA A 135 -34.75 -27.39 34.41
C ALA A 135 -33.91 -27.98 33.25
N PRO A 136 -33.26 -27.17 32.41
CA PRO A 136 -32.41 -27.70 31.35
C PRO A 136 -31.16 -28.35 31.95
N HIS A 137 -31.00 -29.65 31.71
CA HIS A 137 -29.77 -30.39 31.99
C HIS A 137 -28.57 -29.74 31.28
N ARG A 138 -27.67 -29.16 32.10
CA ARG A 138 -26.35 -28.71 31.67
C ARG A 138 -25.53 -29.95 31.29
N VAL A 139 -25.25 -30.11 30.00
CA VAL A 139 -24.31 -31.10 29.50
C VAL A 139 -22.90 -30.58 29.83
N GLU A 140 -22.29 -31.11 30.89
CA GLU A 140 -20.86 -30.91 31.13
C GLU A 140 -20.07 -31.76 30.15
N ASN A 141 -19.25 -31.10 29.33
CA ASN A 141 -18.37 -31.76 28.38
C ASN A 141 -17.03 -32.03 29.09
N PRO A 142 -16.60 -33.29 29.28
CA PRO A 142 -15.28 -33.57 29.84
C PRO A 142 -14.19 -33.26 28.80
N ARG A 143 -13.11 -32.65 29.28
CA ARG A 143 -11.90 -32.31 28.52
C ARG A 143 -11.14 -33.55 28.06
#